data_AF-A0A2N6GH33-F1
#
_entry.id   AF-A0A2N6GH33-F1
#
_cell.length_a   1.000
_cell.length_b   1.000
_cell.length_c   1.000
_cell.angle_alpha   90.00
_cell.angle_beta   90.00
_cell.angle_gamma   90.00
#
_symmetry.space_group_name_H-M   'P 1'
#
loop_
_entity.id
_entity.type
_entity.pdbx_description
1 polymer ?
#
loop_
_entity_poly.entity_id
_entity_poly.type
_entity_poly.pdbx_seq_one_letter_code
_entity_poly.pdbx_strand_id
1 'polypeptide(L)'
;MLINLECRGFRGKRFPFRVELLTHALEHLVNDARNAYRVYELFSIQRPGDTLKYIWIRLLDVPEPVQRRYTSAREAAADKYGREHPWPENQIPLIHFDSFFSWYWDDTEPEDECWLAERESVRFQEHADALFAEILKAQQELESQQDTLITHEIAQLKSRLHSFDYEAELPFLRTRENYRTIAMPIRTEAYYAKLKDLLRDPEIQSIASRGDTDFQTVRICCVEQRRRANSSGLKPLDTYPISILSDGVNYIKAWESEVMFFCEGLGYGDIWIEQTDGSGDVSIKVLVEKYGRKRPRYFTFSDHGDIRGYSREAGCGWYLYVAVG
;
A
#
# COMPACT_ATOMS: atom_id res chain seq x y z
N MET A 1 -19.84 11.23 -4.59
CA MET A 1 -21.28 11.56 -4.71
C MET A 1 -21.57 12.87 -4.02
N LEU A 2 -22.23 13.82 -4.69
CA LEU A 2 -22.73 15.05 -4.04
C LEU A 2 -24.06 14.79 -3.34
N ILE A 3 -24.10 15.03 -2.03
CA ILE A 3 -25.31 15.09 -1.22
C ILE A 3 -25.66 16.58 -1.05
N ASN A 4 -26.86 16.94 -1.49
CA ASN A 4 -27.38 18.30 -1.43
C ASN A 4 -28.79 18.26 -0.85
N LEU A 5 -28.89 18.53 0.44
CA LEU A 5 -30.14 18.48 1.19
C LEU A 5 -30.59 19.90 1.56
N GLU A 6 -31.90 20.11 1.53
CA GLU A 6 -32.55 21.30 2.08
C GLU A 6 -33.26 20.89 3.38
N CYS A 7 -32.57 21.07 4.51
CA CYS A 7 -33.09 20.65 5.80
C CYS A 7 -34.06 21.71 6.36
N ARG A 8 -35.05 21.25 7.12
CA ARG A 8 -36.07 22.11 7.75
C ARG A 8 -35.85 22.17 9.24
N GLY A 9 -35.35 23.30 9.72
CA GLY A 9 -35.21 23.60 11.13
C GLY A 9 -36.53 23.89 11.84
N PHE A 10 -36.44 24.03 13.16
CA PHE A 10 -37.55 24.46 13.99
C PHE A 10 -38.17 25.77 13.45
N ARG A 11 -39.51 25.85 13.49
CA ARG A 11 -40.30 27.00 13.01
C ARG A 11 -40.20 27.26 11.49
N GLY A 12 -39.83 26.25 10.70
CA GLY A 12 -39.86 26.31 9.24
C GLY A 12 -38.67 27.02 8.59
N LYS A 13 -37.62 27.34 9.37
CA LYS A 13 -36.35 27.86 8.82
C LYS A 13 -35.73 26.78 7.94
N ARG A 14 -35.31 27.14 6.73
CA ARG A 14 -34.58 26.22 5.85
C ARG A 14 -33.11 26.53 5.88
N PHE A 15 -32.29 25.50 5.78
CA PHE A 15 -30.84 25.65 5.71
C PHE A 15 -30.22 24.59 4.77
N PRO A 16 -29.11 24.93 4.11
CA PRO A 16 -28.41 23.98 3.26
C PRO A 16 -27.64 22.96 4.10
N PHE A 17 -27.58 21.73 3.60
CA PHE A 17 -26.65 20.70 4.07
C PHE A 17 -26.05 20.02 2.84
N ARG A 18 -24.85 20.46 2.48
CA ARG A 18 -24.12 20.05 1.28
C ARG A 18 -22.79 19.44 1.66
N VAL A 19 -22.65 18.17 1.32
CA VAL A 19 -21.41 17.41 1.51
C VAL A 19 -21.12 16.56 0.29
N GLU A 20 -19.86 16.25 0.07
CA GLU A 20 -19.41 15.38 -1.01
C GLU A 20 -18.74 14.12 -0.44
N LEU A 21 -19.19 12.95 -0.90
CA LEU A 21 -18.56 11.67 -0.63
C LEU A 21 -17.44 11.46 -1.64
N LEU A 22 -16.20 11.37 -1.17
CA LEU A 22 -15.02 11.11 -1.98
C LEU A 22 -14.63 9.63 -1.87
N THR A 23 -14.38 9.01 -3.02
CA THR A 23 -14.14 7.56 -3.17
C THR A 23 -12.70 7.22 -3.52
N HIS A 24 -11.82 8.21 -3.67
CA HIS A 24 -10.44 8.03 -4.13
C HIS A 24 -9.66 6.95 -3.34
N ALA A 25 -9.98 6.73 -2.06
CA ALA A 25 -9.31 5.69 -1.28
C ALA A 25 -9.63 4.26 -1.74
N LEU A 26 -10.85 4.02 -2.26
CA LEU A 26 -11.21 2.74 -2.89
C LEU A 26 -10.47 2.57 -4.22
N GLU A 27 -10.40 3.63 -5.02
CA GLU A 27 -9.68 3.62 -6.30
C GLU A 27 -8.19 3.33 -6.10
N HIS A 28 -7.58 3.96 -5.10
CA HIS A 28 -6.20 3.69 -4.69
C HIS A 28 -6.01 2.25 -4.22
N LEU A 29 -6.93 1.71 -3.41
CA LEU A 29 -6.87 0.32 -2.95
C LEU A 29 -6.93 -0.67 -4.13
N VAL A 30 -7.84 -0.45 -5.09
CA VAL A 30 -7.92 -1.29 -6.30
C VAL A 30 -6.62 -1.22 -7.10
N ASN A 31 -6.05 -0.03 -7.26
CA ASN A 31 -4.79 0.14 -7.99
C ASN A 31 -3.59 -0.48 -7.25
N ASP A 32 -3.54 -0.35 -5.93
CA ASP A 32 -2.53 -1.00 -5.08
C ASP A 32 -2.62 -2.53 -5.24
N ALA A 33 -3.83 -3.09 -5.14
CA ALA A 33 -4.05 -4.54 -5.21
C ALA A 33 -3.65 -5.14 -6.55
N ARG A 34 -3.88 -4.42 -7.66
CA ARG A 34 -3.39 -4.79 -9.00
C ARG A 34 -1.87 -4.92 -9.10
N ASN A 35 -1.12 -4.33 -8.17
CA ASN A 35 0.34 -4.43 -8.09
C ASN A 35 0.81 -5.39 -6.98
N ALA A 36 -0.07 -6.28 -6.52
CA ALA A 36 0.16 -7.15 -5.36
C ALA A 36 0.40 -6.39 -4.05
N TYR A 37 -0.12 -5.18 -3.90
CA TYR A 37 -0.06 -4.43 -2.64
C TYR A 37 -1.45 -4.32 -2.04
N ARG A 38 -1.62 -4.65 -0.74
CA ARG A 38 -2.92 -4.57 -0.04
C ARG A 38 -4.02 -5.44 -0.68
N VAL A 39 -3.66 -6.59 -1.26
CA VAL A 39 -4.64 -7.55 -1.83
C VAL A 39 -5.57 -8.07 -0.72
N TYR A 40 -5.02 -8.47 0.42
CA TYR A 40 -5.79 -8.88 1.59
C TYR A 40 -6.84 -7.86 2.00
N GLU A 41 -6.49 -6.57 2.01
CA GLU A 41 -7.41 -5.50 2.38
C GLU A 41 -8.58 -5.37 1.39
N LEU A 42 -8.31 -5.47 0.08
CA LEU A 42 -9.36 -5.48 -0.94
C LEU A 42 -10.29 -6.69 -0.78
N PHE A 43 -9.74 -7.88 -0.54
CA PHE A 43 -10.51 -9.11 -0.34
C PHE A 43 -11.20 -9.17 1.04
N SER A 44 -10.84 -8.31 1.98
CA SER A 44 -11.54 -8.18 3.27
C SER A 44 -12.87 -7.41 3.16
N ILE A 45 -13.12 -6.74 2.04
CA ILE A 45 -14.40 -6.06 1.77
C ILE A 45 -15.42 -7.11 1.30
N GLN A 46 -16.38 -7.44 2.15
CA GLN A 46 -17.31 -8.57 1.94
C GLN A 46 -18.78 -8.14 1.82
N ARG A 47 -19.09 -6.88 2.10
CA ARG A 47 -20.45 -6.32 2.05
C ARG A 47 -20.42 -4.84 1.68
N PRO A 48 -21.52 -4.27 1.14
CA PRO A 48 -21.58 -2.85 0.75
C PRO A 48 -21.14 -1.89 1.87
N GLY A 49 -21.56 -2.15 3.11
CA GLY A 49 -21.17 -1.33 4.26
C GLY A 49 -19.67 -1.27 4.56
N ASP A 50 -18.86 -2.24 4.12
CA ASP A 50 -17.40 -2.20 4.33
C ASP A 50 -16.73 -1.15 3.43
N THR A 51 -17.33 -0.81 2.27
CA THR A 51 -16.83 0.27 1.41
C THR A 51 -16.88 1.64 2.08
N LEU A 52 -17.83 1.84 3.01
CA LEU A 52 -18.02 3.08 3.75
C LEU A 52 -16.82 3.43 4.64
N LYS A 53 -16.01 2.43 5.02
CA LYS A 53 -14.76 2.64 5.76
C LYS A 53 -13.74 3.46 4.97
N TYR A 54 -13.87 3.55 3.64
CA TYR A 54 -12.94 4.24 2.76
C TYR A 54 -13.43 5.61 2.31
N ILE A 55 -14.65 6.01 2.70
CA ILE A 55 -15.24 7.26 2.25
C ILE A 55 -14.77 8.43 3.10
N TRP A 56 -14.29 9.47 2.41
CA TRP A 56 -14.13 10.80 3.00
C TRP A 56 -15.39 11.64 2.73
N ILE A 57 -15.79 12.42 3.73
CA ILE A 57 -16.80 13.45 3.61
C ILE A 57 -16.10 14.79 3.51
N ARG A 58 -16.30 15.49 2.39
CA ARG A 58 -15.89 16.88 2.20
C ARG A 58 -17.06 17.80 2.53
N LEU A 59 -16.86 18.68 3.50
CA LEU A 59 -17.85 19.67 3.90
C LEU A 59 -17.83 20.82 2.89
N LEU A 60 -18.97 21.11 2.25
CA LEU A 60 -19.10 22.18 1.25
C LEU A 60 -19.88 23.37 1.81
N ASP A 61 -21.05 23.10 2.38
CA ASP A 61 -21.93 24.10 3.00
C ASP A 61 -22.84 23.40 3.99
N VAL A 62 -22.47 23.45 5.27
CA VAL A 62 -23.15 22.73 6.35
C VAL A 62 -23.63 23.71 7.43
N PRO A 63 -24.64 23.34 8.23
CA PRO A 63 -25.10 24.16 9.33
C PRO A 63 -23.99 24.45 10.36
N GLU A 64 -24.06 25.60 11.02
CA GLU A 64 -23.10 25.99 12.07
C GLU A 64 -22.93 24.93 13.18
N PRO A 65 -23.99 24.25 13.68
CA PRO A 65 -23.82 23.15 14.62
C PRO A 65 -22.90 22.03 14.09
N VAL A 66 -23.11 21.60 12.84
CA VAL A 66 -22.28 20.56 12.19
C VAL A 66 -20.85 21.04 12.01
N GLN A 67 -20.66 22.30 11.58
CA GLN A 67 -19.34 22.90 11.45
C GLN A 67 -18.58 22.93 12.79
N ARG A 68 -19.28 23.27 13.89
CA ARG A 68 -18.69 23.25 15.24
C ARG A 68 -18.29 21.84 15.67
N ARG A 69 -19.16 20.83 15.46
CA ARG A 69 -18.87 19.41 15.73
C ARG A 69 -17.63 18.96 14.93
N TYR A 70 -17.53 19.32 13.66
CA TYR A 70 -16.36 19.05 12.82
C TYR A 70 -15.08 19.70 13.37
N THR A 71 -15.11 21.00 13.70
CA THR A 71 -13.94 21.70 14.24
C THR A 71 -13.45 21.04 15.54
N SER A 72 -14.35 20.74 16.47
CA SER A 72 -13.98 20.05 17.71
C SER A 72 -13.44 18.64 17.48
N ALA A 73 -14.03 17.88 16.57
CA ALA A 73 -13.54 16.54 16.23
C ALA A 73 -12.15 16.60 15.56
N ARG A 74 -11.91 17.60 14.72
CA ARG A 74 -10.61 17.84 14.09
C ARG A 74 -9.55 18.20 15.14
N GLU A 75 -9.86 19.10 16.06
CA GLU A 75 -8.97 19.44 17.17
C GLU A 75 -8.63 18.21 18.04
N ALA A 76 -9.61 17.35 18.31
CA ALA A 76 -9.41 16.11 19.08
C ALA A 76 -8.57 15.07 18.32
N ALA A 77 -8.65 15.04 16.98
CA ALA A 77 -7.87 14.15 16.13
C ALA A 77 -6.44 14.67 15.87
N ALA A 78 -6.14 15.92 16.21
CA ALA A 78 -4.83 16.51 15.99
C ALA A 78 -3.77 15.79 16.83
N ASP A 79 -2.65 15.45 16.19
CA ASP A 79 -1.52 14.86 16.88
C ASP A 79 -0.86 15.87 17.83
N LYS A 80 -0.60 15.44 19.07
CA LYS A 80 0.00 16.29 20.11
C LYS A 80 1.44 16.72 19.79
N TYR A 81 2.11 16.02 18.87
CA TYR A 81 3.51 16.26 18.51
C TYR A 81 3.67 17.08 17.23
N GLY A 82 2.59 17.69 16.73
CA GLY A 82 2.65 18.60 15.58
C GLY A 82 2.92 17.91 14.24
N ARG A 83 2.67 16.59 14.15
CA ARG A 83 2.67 15.88 12.86
C ARG A 83 1.54 16.39 11.97
N GLU A 84 1.66 16.08 10.68
CA GLU A 84 0.61 16.41 9.71
C GLU A 84 -0.75 15.85 10.17
N HIS A 85 -1.77 16.71 10.19
CA HIS A 85 -3.09 16.36 10.70
C HIS A 85 -3.65 15.13 9.97
N PRO A 86 -4.23 14.12 10.66
CA PRO A 86 -4.66 12.87 10.03
C PRO A 86 -5.69 13.06 8.92
N TRP A 87 -6.56 14.08 9.05
CA TRP A 87 -7.58 14.42 8.07
C TRP A 87 -7.16 15.62 7.19
N PRO A 88 -7.34 15.53 5.86
CA PRO A 88 -7.19 16.69 4.98
C PRO A 88 -8.08 17.87 5.41
N GLU A 89 -7.79 19.07 4.90
CA GLU A 89 -8.62 20.23 5.18
C GLU A 89 -10.04 20.04 4.63
N ASN A 90 -11.04 20.46 5.41
CA ASN A 90 -12.48 20.29 5.13
C ASN A 90 -12.93 18.85 4.84
N GLN A 91 -12.14 17.86 5.24
CA GLN A 91 -12.46 16.44 5.07
C GLN A 91 -12.45 15.73 6.41
N ILE A 92 -13.36 14.77 6.55
CA ILE A 92 -13.46 13.88 7.71
C ILE A 92 -13.90 12.49 7.24
N PRO A 93 -13.45 11.40 7.87
CA PRO A 93 -13.95 10.08 7.52
C PRO A 93 -15.44 9.95 7.76
N LEU A 94 -16.15 9.24 6.87
CA LEU A 94 -17.59 9.02 7.01
C LEU A 94 -17.98 8.45 8.38
N ILE A 95 -17.21 7.50 8.93
CA ILE A 95 -17.50 6.91 10.25
C ILE A 95 -17.45 7.95 11.38
N HIS A 96 -16.50 8.89 11.32
CA HIS A 96 -16.43 9.96 12.31
C HIS A 96 -17.51 11.02 12.08
N PHE A 97 -17.83 11.32 10.82
CA PHE A 97 -18.93 12.22 10.49
C PHE A 97 -20.29 11.67 10.93
N ASP A 98 -20.57 10.39 10.67
CA ASP A 98 -21.80 9.69 11.10
C ASP A 98 -21.96 9.76 12.63
N SER A 99 -20.86 9.73 13.39
CA SER A 99 -20.91 9.84 14.85
C SER A 99 -21.39 11.19 15.40
N PHE A 100 -21.51 12.21 14.55
CA PHE A 100 -22.06 13.50 14.97
C PHE A 100 -23.56 13.48 15.16
N PHE A 101 -24.26 12.51 14.58
CA PHE A 101 -25.72 12.53 14.46
C PHE A 101 -26.34 11.37 15.21
N SER A 102 -27.46 11.59 15.89
CA SER A 102 -28.17 10.55 16.61
C SER A 102 -29.67 10.84 16.69
N TRP A 103 -30.48 9.78 16.61
CA TRP A 103 -31.92 9.88 16.87
C TRP A 103 -32.16 10.12 18.36
N TYR A 104 -32.88 11.19 18.69
CA TYR A 104 -33.27 11.56 20.06
C TYR A 104 -34.79 11.68 20.20
N TRP A 105 -35.55 10.79 19.57
CA TRP A 105 -37.02 10.84 19.57
C TRP A 105 -37.53 12.24 19.17
N ASP A 106 -38.31 12.90 20.02
CA ASP A 106 -38.84 14.26 19.82
C ASP A 106 -37.81 15.38 19.96
N ASP A 107 -36.65 15.10 20.55
CA ASP A 107 -35.51 16.02 20.70
C ASP A 107 -34.47 15.87 19.57
N THR A 108 -34.78 15.12 18.49
CA THR A 108 -33.85 14.99 17.36
C THR A 108 -33.64 16.36 16.70
N GLU A 109 -32.39 16.82 16.68
CA GLU A 109 -32.05 18.08 16.03
C GLU A 109 -32.28 17.99 14.50
N PRO A 110 -32.74 19.08 13.85
CA PRO A 110 -33.06 19.05 12.43
C PRO A 110 -31.92 18.62 11.50
N GLU A 111 -30.67 18.94 11.83
CA GLU A 111 -29.51 18.47 11.07
C GLU A 111 -29.25 16.96 11.24
N ASP A 112 -29.57 16.40 12.41
CA ASP A 112 -29.46 14.98 12.72
C ASP A 112 -30.51 14.19 11.93
N GLU A 113 -31.78 14.60 12.00
CA GLU A 113 -32.86 13.98 11.21
C GLU A 113 -32.54 14.02 9.71
N CYS A 114 -32.05 15.17 9.21
CA CYS A 114 -31.75 15.36 7.80
C CYS A 114 -30.63 14.43 7.31
N TRP A 115 -29.53 14.31 8.06
CA TRP A 115 -28.43 13.42 7.70
C TRP A 115 -28.81 11.95 7.84
N LEU A 116 -29.45 11.57 8.96
CA LEU A 116 -29.84 10.18 9.23
C LEU A 116 -30.86 9.67 8.21
N ALA A 117 -31.83 10.50 7.81
CA ALA A 117 -32.78 10.16 6.76
C ALA A 117 -32.11 9.95 5.39
N GLU A 118 -31.13 10.79 5.02
CA GLU A 118 -30.36 10.58 3.79
C GLU A 118 -29.50 9.31 3.89
N ARG A 119 -28.91 9.03 5.06
CA ARG A 119 -28.11 7.82 5.30
C ARG A 119 -28.92 6.53 5.19
N GLU A 120 -30.19 6.57 5.55
CA GLU A 120 -31.14 5.46 5.40
C GLU A 120 -31.80 5.42 4.01
N SER A 121 -31.59 6.45 3.18
CA SER A 121 -32.23 6.55 1.87
C SER A 121 -31.78 5.44 0.90
N VAL A 122 -32.69 5.08 0.00
CA VAL A 122 -32.43 4.14 -1.10
C VAL A 122 -31.25 4.62 -1.95
N ARG A 123 -31.16 5.93 -2.22
CA ARG A 123 -30.08 6.52 -3.01
C ARG A 123 -28.71 6.29 -2.37
N PHE A 124 -28.59 6.42 -1.05
CA PHE A 124 -27.33 6.17 -0.34
C PHE A 124 -26.97 4.69 -0.39
N GLN A 125 -27.95 3.80 -0.22
CA GLN A 125 -27.77 2.35 -0.34
C GLN A 125 -27.31 1.96 -1.75
N GLU A 126 -27.96 2.47 -2.80
CA GLU A 126 -27.58 2.25 -4.20
C GLU A 126 -26.15 2.74 -4.49
N HIS A 127 -25.72 3.84 -3.89
CA HIS A 127 -24.34 4.31 -4.03
C HIS A 127 -23.34 3.34 -3.38
N ALA A 128 -23.62 2.84 -2.18
CA ALA A 128 -22.79 1.84 -1.53
C ALA A 128 -22.76 0.51 -2.31
N ASP A 129 -23.89 0.09 -2.88
CA ASP A 129 -23.99 -1.10 -3.73
C ASP A 129 -23.18 -0.94 -5.02
N ALA A 130 -23.22 0.23 -5.65
CA ALA A 130 -22.43 0.53 -6.84
C ALA A 130 -20.92 0.46 -6.55
N LEU A 131 -20.46 1.07 -5.45
CA LEU A 131 -19.07 0.97 -5.02
C LEU A 131 -18.66 -0.47 -4.72
N PHE A 132 -19.53 -1.23 -4.07
CA PHE A 132 -19.26 -2.63 -3.79
C PHE A 132 -19.19 -3.49 -5.06
N ALA A 133 -20.04 -3.22 -6.05
CA ALA A 133 -19.98 -3.88 -7.34
C ALA A 133 -18.64 -3.62 -8.06
N GLU A 134 -18.07 -2.42 -7.95
CA GLU A 134 -16.73 -2.12 -8.46
C GLU A 134 -15.64 -2.92 -7.75
N ILE A 135 -15.75 -3.08 -6.42
CA ILE A 135 -14.83 -3.91 -5.63
C ILE A 135 -14.94 -5.39 -6.02
N LEU A 136 -16.15 -5.93 -6.16
CA LEU A 136 -16.36 -7.31 -6.61
C LEU A 136 -15.76 -7.54 -8.00
N LYS A 137 -15.93 -6.57 -8.91
CA LYS A 137 -15.31 -6.62 -10.23
C LYS A 137 -13.79 -6.63 -10.13
N ALA A 138 -13.20 -5.77 -9.30
CA ALA A 138 -11.75 -5.75 -9.08
C ALA A 138 -11.24 -7.06 -8.48
N GLN A 139 -11.93 -7.64 -7.49
CA GLN A 139 -11.60 -8.94 -6.92
C GLN A 139 -11.61 -10.04 -7.99
N GLN A 140 -12.66 -10.11 -8.81
CA GLN A 140 -12.76 -11.08 -9.92
C GLN A 140 -11.64 -10.91 -10.95
N GLU A 141 -11.30 -9.65 -11.30
CA GLU A 141 -10.17 -9.36 -12.18
C GLU A 141 -8.87 -9.95 -11.61
N LEU A 142 -8.58 -9.71 -10.32
CA LEU A 142 -7.38 -10.23 -9.65
C LEU A 142 -7.36 -11.75 -9.55
N GLU A 143 -8.50 -12.40 -9.30
CA GLU A 143 -8.60 -13.86 -9.29
C GLU A 143 -8.25 -14.49 -10.65
N SER A 144 -8.44 -13.76 -11.74
CA SER A 144 -8.09 -14.20 -13.10
C SER A 144 -6.64 -13.91 -13.51
N GLN A 145 -5.90 -13.13 -12.71
CA GLN A 145 -4.52 -12.77 -13.03
C GLN A 145 -3.54 -13.92 -12.77
N GLN A 146 -2.48 -14.00 -13.58
CA GLN A 146 -1.40 -14.98 -13.42
C GLN A 146 -0.22 -14.42 -12.59
N ASP A 147 -0.50 -13.57 -11.62
CA ASP A 147 0.55 -13.05 -10.74
C ASP A 147 0.79 -13.99 -9.56
N THR A 148 2.03 -14.40 -9.36
CA THR A 148 2.40 -15.41 -8.34
C THR A 148 2.05 -14.95 -6.93
N LEU A 149 2.29 -13.68 -6.59
CA LEU A 149 2.05 -13.19 -5.23
C LEU A 149 0.57 -13.00 -4.97
N ILE A 150 -0.15 -12.41 -5.94
CA ILE A 150 -1.61 -12.22 -5.85
C ILE A 150 -2.32 -13.58 -5.73
N THR A 151 -1.96 -14.53 -6.60
CA THR A 151 -2.55 -15.88 -6.58
C THR A 151 -2.30 -16.58 -5.24
N HIS A 152 -1.08 -16.45 -4.71
CA HIS A 152 -0.73 -17.01 -3.39
C HIS A 152 -1.55 -16.37 -2.28
N GLU A 153 -1.59 -15.04 -2.20
CA GLU A 153 -2.31 -14.30 -1.16
C GLU A 153 -3.81 -14.63 -1.18
N ILE A 154 -4.43 -14.69 -2.36
CA ILE A 154 -5.83 -15.11 -2.54
C ILE A 154 -6.06 -16.56 -2.08
N ALA A 155 -5.12 -17.48 -2.35
CA ALA A 155 -5.25 -18.86 -1.90
C ALA A 155 -5.19 -18.98 -0.36
N GLN A 156 -4.32 -18.20 0.28
CA GLN A 156 -4.22 -18.13 1.75
C GLN A 156 -5.48 -17.54 2.38
N LEU A 157 -6.00 -16.44 1.80
CA LEU A 157 -7.28 -15.83 2.17
C LEU A 157 -8.43 -16.84 2.12
N LYS A 158 -8.58 -17.56 1.00
CA LYS A 158 -9.66 -18.55 0.81
C LYS A 158 -9.55 -19.72 1.78
N SER A 159 -8.34 -20.08 2.20
CA SER A 159 -8.09 -21.14 3.18
C SER A 159 -8.14 -20.66 4.64
N ARG A 160 -8.28 -19.35 4.89
CA ARG A 160 -8.21 -18.71 6.22
C ARG A 160 -6.89 -19.00 6.94
N LEU A 161 -5.81 -19.06 6.17
CA LEU A 161 -4.46 -19.31 6.65
C LEU A 161 -3.57 -18.07 6.50
N HIS A 162 -4.13 -16.95 6.05
CA HIS A 162 -3.36 -15.74 5.83
C HIS A 162 -2.92 -15.15 7.18
N SER A 163 -1.71 -14.62 7.24
CA SER A 163 -1.15 -14.08 8.50
C SER A 163 -2.02 -12.99 9.14
N PHE A 164 -2.71 -12.19 8.33
CA PHE A 164 -3.64 -11.16 8.79
C PHE A 164 -4.99 -11.68 9.31
N ASP A 165 -5.34 -12.95 9.08
CA ASP A 165 -6.55 -13.55 9.66
C ASP A 165 -6.47 -13.67 11.19
N TYR A 166 -5.25 -13.60 11.75
CA TYR A 166 -4.95 -13.70 13.18
C TYR A 166 -4.72 -12.34 13.84
N GLU A 167 -4.78 -11.25 13.09
CA GLU A 167 -4.64 -9.89 13.62
C GLU A 167 -6.00 -9.38 14.13
N ALA A 168 -6.02 -8.71 15.28
CA ALA A 168 -7.26 -8.18 15.85
C ALA A 168 -7.86 -7.04 15.02
N GLU A 169 -6.98 -6.28 14.36
CA GLU A 169 -7.36 -5.15 13.52
C GLU A 169 -7.01 -5.46 12.06
N LEU A 170 -7.99 -5.30 11.18
CA LEU A 170 -7.75 -5.37 9.75
C LEU A 170 -6.91 -4.14 9.33
N PRO A 171 -5.93 -4.31 8.43
CA PRO A 171 -5.00 -3.24 8.04
C PRO A 171 -5.66 -2.22 7.09
N PHE A 172 -6.78 -1.63 7.51
CA PHE A 172 -7.53 -0.67 6.70
C PHE A 172 -6.79 0.65 6.61
N LEU A 173 -6.37 1.02 5.40
CA LEU A 173 -5.72 2.28 5.11
C LEU A 173 -6.61 3.16 4.23
N ARG A 174 -7.22 4.17 4.87
CA ARG A 174 -7.94 5.23 4.16
C ARG A 174 -6.94 6.27 3.66
N THR A 175 -6.49 6.09 2.42
CA THR A 175 -5.57 7.01 1.76
C THR A 175 -6.18 8.39 1.52
N ARG A 176 -5.35 9.42 1.43
CA ARG A 176 -5.75 10.78 1.05
C ARG A 176 -5.80 10.93 -0.47
N GLU A 177 -6.38 12.03 -0.94
CA GLU A 177 -6.50 12.37 -2.36
C GLU A 177 -5.14 12.47 -3.06
N ASN A 178 -4.11 12.97 -2.36
CA ASN A 178 -2.75 13.10 -2.88
C ASN A 178 -1.85 11.86 -2.63
N TYR A 179 -2.43 10.74 -2.22
CA TYR A 179 -1.69 9.51 -1.97
C TYR A 179 -0.93 9.05 -3.21
N ARG A 180 0.34 8.74 -3.02
CA ARG A 180 1.18 8.11 -4.03
C ARG A 180 1.44 6.68 -3.61
N THR A 181 1.03 5.75 -4.45
CA THR A 181 1.27 4.33 -4.21
C THR A 181 2.77 4.06 -4.16
N ILE A 182 3.20 3.29 -3.16
CA ILE A 182 4.56 2.76 -3.09
C ILE A 182 4.84 1.77 -4.22
N ALA A 183 3.78 1.20 -4.80
CA ALA A 183 3.89 0.25 -5.90
C ALA A 183 4.17 0.91 -7.25
N MET A 184 4.27 2.24 -7.31
CA MET A 184 4.64 2.93 -8.55
C MET A 184 6.09 2.60 -8.91
N PRO A 185 6.37 2.13 -10.13
CA PRO A 185 7.74 1.86 -10.57
C PRO A 185 8.56 3.14 -10.57
N ILE A 186 9.72 3.12 -9.88
CA ILE A 186 10.66 4.26 -9.85
C ILE A 186 11.89 4.05 -10.74
N ARG A 187 12.06 2.84 -11.30
CA ARG A 187 13.13 2.49 -12.26
C ARG A 187 12.56 2.23 -13.66
N THR A 188 13.45 2.10 -14.63
CA THR A 188 13.06 1.81 -16.01
C THR A 188 12.51 0.39 -16.15
N GLU A 189 11.64 0.16 -17.12
CA GLU A 189 11.16 -1.19 -17.44
C GLU A 189 12.31 -2.16 -17.75
N ALA A 190 13.34 -1.68 -18.45
CA ALA A 190 14.54 -2.46 -18.77
C ALA A 190 15.34 -2.87 -17.53
N TYR A 191 15.36 -2.06 -16.46
CA TYR A 191 15.96 -2.45 -15.18
C TYR A 191 15.21 -3.65 -14.58
N TYR A 192 13.88 -3.57 -14.49
CA TYR A 192 13.07 -4.64 -13.93
C TYR A 192 13.11 -5.91 -14.77
N ALA A 193 13.16 -5.79 -16.10
CA ALA A 193 13.31 -6.93 -17.00
C ALA A 193 14.65 -7.65 -16.76
N LYS A 194 15.77 -6.92 -16.75
CA LYS A 194 17.09 -7.50 -16.47
C LYS A 194 17.16 -8.13 -15.08
N LEU A 195 16.54 -7.50 -14.07
CA LEU A 195 16.47 -8.08 -12.74
C LEU A 195 15.74 -9.43 -12.76
N LYS A 196 14.56 -9.53 -13.38
CA LYS A 196 13.82 -10.79 -13.50
C LYS A 196 14.65 -11.89 -14.19
N ASP A 197 15.38 -11.52 -15.24
CA ASP A 197 16.24 -12.48 -15.95
C ASP A 197 17.39 -12.98 -15.05
N LEU A 198 18.04 -12.07 -14.32
CA LEU A 198 19.09 -12.42 -13.37
C LEU A 198 18.56 -13.35 -12.27
N LEU A 199 17.43 -13.03 -11.65
CA LEU A 199 16.92 -13.84 -10.53
C LEU A 199 16.47 -15.25 -10.94
N ARG A 200 16.19 -15.47 -12.23
CA ARG A 200 15.89 -16.80 -12.79
C ARG A 200 17.14 -17.64 -13.06
N ASP A 201 18.33 -17.05 -13.02
CA ASP A 201 19.59 -17.78 -13.15
C ASP A 201 19.73 -18.80 -12.00
N PRO A 202 19.88 -20.11 -12.28
CA PRO A 202 20.05 -21.13 -11.25
C PRO A 202 21.33 -20.96 -10.42
N GLU A 203 22.34 -20.25 -10.94
CA GLU A 203 23.58 -19.92 -10.22
C GLU A 203 23.38 -18.82 -9.17
N ILE A 204 22.26 -18.10 -9.22
CA ILE A 204 21.86 -17.16 -8.16
C ILE A 204 20.91 -17.93 -7.25
N GLN A 205 21.35 -18.22 -6.04
CA GLN A 205 20.57 -18.93 -5.02
C GLN A 205 20.19 -18.05 -3.83
N SER A 206 20.81 -16.88 -3.71
CA SER A 206 20.57 -15.93 -2.63
C SER A 206 20.74 -14.48 -3.09
N ILE A 207 19.99 -13.58 -2.45
CA ILE A 207 20.01 -12.14 -2.73
C ILE A 207 20.41 -11.38 -1.46
N ALA A 208 21.27 -10.39 -1.64
CA ALA A 208 21.49 -9.34 -0.67
C ALA A 208 21.07 -8.01 -1.31
N SER A 209 20.26 -7.19 -0.64
CA SER A 209 19.89 -5.87 -1.12
C SER A 209 20.21 -4.79 -0.10
N ARG A 210 20.82 -3.70 -0.57
CA ARG A 210 21.01 -2.51 0.25
C ARG A 210 19.88 -1.53 -0.03
N GLY A 211 19.02 -1.33 0.96
CA GLY A 211 17.79 -0.54 0.85
C GLY A 211 16.59 -1.35 0.36
N ASP A 212 15.41 -0.78 0.58
CA ASP A 212 14.08 -1.30 0.23
C ASP A 212 13.16 -0.22 -0.36
N THR A 213 13.78 0.85 -0.87
CA THR A 213 13.08 2.05 -1.37
C THR A 213 12.30 1.78 -2.65
N ASP A 214 12.67 0.76 -3.43
CA ASP A 214 11.97 0.36 -4.63
C ASP A 214 11.13 -0.90 -4.38
N PHE A 215 9.84 -0.68 -4.10
CA PHE A 215 8.86 -1.75 -3.92
C PHE A 215 8.90 -2.78 -5.05
N GLN A 216 9.05 -2.35 -6.30
CA GLN A 216 9.03 -3.27 -7.45
C GLN A 216 10.25 -4.19 -7.46
N THR A 217 11.41 -3.70 -7.01
CA THR A 217 12.62 -4.52 -6.83
C THR A 217 12.41 -5.58 -5.76
N VAL A 218 11.90 -5.18 -4.58
CA VAL A 218 11.61 -6.11 -3.47
C VAL A 218 10.57 -7.16 -3.88
N ARG A 219 9.51 -6.72 -4.58
CA ARG A 219 8.46 -7.56 -5.11
C ARG A 219 9.00 -8.61 -6.09
N ILE A 220 9.85 -8.23 -7.04
CA ILE A 220 10.46 -9.16 -8.00
C ILE A 220 11.29 -10.23 -7.28
N CYS A 221 12.03 -9.86 -6.23
CA CYS A 221 12.76 -10.82 -5.40
C CYS A 221 11.81 -11.81 -4.71
N CYS A 222 10.72 -11.31 -4.13
CA CYS A 222 9.72 -12.13 -3.45
C CYS A 222 8.95 -13.06 -4.41
N VAL A 223 8.64 -12.60 -5.63
CA VAL A 223 8.05 -13.43 -6.70
C VAL A 223 8.93 -14.65 -6.98
N GLU A 224 10.24 -14.44 -7.14
CA GLU A 224 11.16 -15.54 -7.43
C GLU A 224 11.32 -16.50 -6.25
N GLN A 225 11.43 -15.98 -5.03
CA GLN A 225 11.44 -16.80 -3.81
C GLN A 225 10.18 -17.68 -3.73
N ARG A 226 9.00 -17.09 -3.97
CA ARG A 226 7.74 -17.84 -3.95
C ARG A 226 7.64 -18.87 -5.06
N ARG A 227 8.09 -18.53 -6.27
CA ARG A 227 8.15 -19.48 -7.38
C ARG A 227 8.99 -20.71 -7.02
N ARG A 228 10.18 -20.51 -6.42
CA ARG A 228 11.09 -21.58 -6.00
C ARG A 228 10.51 -22.40 -4.83
N ALA A 229 9.97 -21.73 -3.81
CA ALA A 229 9.28 -22.36 -2.67
C ALA A 229 8.14 -23.26 -3.14
N ASN A 230 7.24 -22.74 -3.97
CA ASN A 230 6.09 -23.48 -4.48
C ASN A 230 6.51 -24.68 -5.34
N SER A 231 7.59 -24.54 -6.12
CA SER A 231 8.08 -25.63 -6.97
C SER A 231 8.77 -26.77 -6.20
N SER A 232 9.35 -26.47 -5.04
CA SER A 232 10.13 -27.44 -4.25
C SER A 232 9.39 -27.97 -3.02
N GLY A 233 8.31 -27.30 -2.59
CA GLY A 233 7.58 -27.61 -1.35
C GLY A 233 8.34 -27.24 -0.07
N LEU A 234 9.46 -26.53 -0.19
CA LEU A 234 10.28 -26.05 0.93
C LEU A 234 9.86 -24.64 1.35
N LYS A 235 10.34 -24.20 2.52
CA LYS A 235 10.05 -22.85 3.01
C LYS A 235 10.72 -21.79 2.11
N PRO A 236 10.15 -20.57 2.01
CA PRO A 236 10.72 -19.48 1.23
C PRO A 236 12.20 -19.22 1.54
N LEU A 237 12.56 -19.10 2.82
CA LEU A 237 13.93 -18.84 3.25
C LEU A 237 14.91 -19.96 2.86
N ASP A 238 14.48 -21.23 2.93
CA ASP A 238 15.32 -22.39 2.63
C ASP A 238 15.60 -22.56 1.13
N THR A 239 14.76 -21.97 0.28
CA THR A 239 14.90 -22.08 -1.20
C THR A 239 15.61 -20.91 -1.84
N TYR A 240 15.42 -19.72 -1.28
CA TYR A 240 15.95 -18.50 -1.86
C TYR A 240 16.08 -17.42 -0.78
N PRO A 241 17.17 -17.42 0.00
CA PRO A 241 17.37 -16.43 1.04
C PRO A 241 17.44 -15.01 0.47
N ILE A 242 16.66 -14.09 1.04
CA ILE A 242 16.69 -12.67 0.73
C ILE A 242 17.13 -11.93 2.00
N SER A 243 18.23 -11.18 1.89
CA SER A 243 18.73 -10.27 2.93
C SER A 243 18.53 -8.83 2.50
N ILE A 244 17.95 -7.97 3.34
CA ILE A 244 17.77 -6.55 3.05
C ILE A 244 18.34 -5.69 4.20
N LEU A 245 19.16 -4.70 3.88
CA LEU A 245 19.57 -3.66 4.83
C LEU A 245 18.46 -2.60 4.89
N SER A 246 17.59 -2.71 5.90
CA SER A 246 16.48 -1.81 6.21
C SER A 246 15.90 -2.17 7.59
N ASP A 247 15.18 -1.24 8.21
CA ASP A 247 14.40 -1.45 9.44
C ASP A 247 13.15 -2.30 9.24
N GLY A 248 12.84 -2.70 8.00
CA GLY A 248 11.77 -3.64 7.67
C GLY A 248 10.58 -3.01 6.96
N VAL A 249 9.88 -3.83 6.16
CA VAL A 249 8.67 -3.44 5.42
C VAL A 249 7.51 -4.40 5.66
N ASN A 250 6.34 -3.83 5.97
CA ASN A 250 5.17 -4.61 6.39
C ASN A 250 4.47 -5.35 5.25
N TYR A 251 4.64 -4.92 3.98
CA TYR A 251 3.95 -5.53 2.84
C TYR A 251 4.47 -6.95 2.50
N ILE A 252 5.70 -7.30 2.90
CA ILE A 252 6.25 -8.64 2.66
C ILE A 252 5.48 -9.72 3.42
N LYS A 253 4.96 -9.38 4.60
CA LYS A 253 4.16 -10.29 5.42
C LYS A 253 2.89 -10.76 4.70
N ALA A 254 2.28 -9.91 3.88
CA ALA A 254 1.09 -10.25 3.10
C ALA A 254 1.39 -11.32 2.03
N TRP A 255 2.60 -11.28 1.46
CA TRP A 255 3.04 -12.29 0.50
C TRP A 255 3.48 -13.60 1.17
N GLU A 256 3.60 -13.60 2.50
CA GLU A 256 4.19 -14.66 3.30
C GLU A 256 5.58 -15.08 2.73
N SER A 257 6.29 -14.11 2.15
CA SER A 257 7.70 -14.23 1.80
C SER A 257 8.54 -14.06 3.07
N GLU A 258 9.73 -14.66 3.08
CA GLU A 258 10.63 -14.57 4.23
C GLU A 258 11.88 -13.78 3.85
N VAL A 259 12.05 -12.63 4.51
CA VAL A 259 13.17 -11.72 4.29
C VAL A 259 13.89 -11.45 5.60
N MET A 260 15.21 -11.56 5.57
CA MET A 260 16.06 -11.21 6.71
C MET A 260 16.41 -9.72 6.64
N PHE A 261 15.88 -8.96 7.57
CA PHE A 261 16.18 -7.53 7.71
C PHE A 261 17.37 -7.30 8.63
N PHE A 262 18.25 -6.37 8.23
CA PHE A 262 19.42 -5.96 8.98
C PHE A 262 19.39 -4.45 9.18
N CYS A 263 19.57 -3.98 10.42
CA CYS A 263 19.74 -2.57 10.75
C CYS A 263 21.20 -2.11 10.62
N GLU A 264 22.17 -3.03 10.72
CA GLU A 264 23.59 -2.78 10.47
C GLU A 264 24.22 -3.97 9.73
N GLY A 265 25.04 -3.66 8.72
CA GLY A 265 25.65 -4.68 7.86
C GLY A 265 24.64 -5.35 6.92
N LEU A 266 25.14 -6.22 6.04
CA LEU A 266 24.29 -6.95 5.12
C LEU A 266 24.73 -8.41 5.04
N GLY A 267 23.74 -9.30 5.02
CA GLY A 267 23.93 -10.73 4.84
C GLY A 267 24.66 -11.10 3.53
N TYR A 268 24.89 -12.40 3.36
CA TYR A 268 25.42 -12.91 2.10
C TYR A 268 24.33 -12.96 1.02
N GLY A 269 24.75 -12.77 -0.23
CA GLY A 269 23.94 -12.99 -1.43
C GLY A 269 24.85 -13.24 -2.62
N ASP A 270 24.45 -14.15 -3.51
CA ASP A 270 25.14 -14.43 -4.79
C ASP A 270 25.07 -13.22 -5.73
N ILE A 271 24.04 -12.40 -5.54
CA ILE A 271 23.88 -11.08 -6.14
C ILE A 271 23.60 -10.04 -5.06
N TRP A 272 24.28 -8.91 -5.18
CA TRP A 272 24.00 -7.71 -4.39
C TRP A 272 23.20 -6.70 -5.22
N ILE A 273 22.02 -6.31 -4.76
CA ILE A 273 21.16 -5.31 -5.40
C ILE A 273 21.27 -3.98 -4.66
N GLU A 274 21.74 -2.94 -5.34
CA GLU A 274 21.83 -1.59 -4.82
C GLU A 274 20.54 -0.81 -5.11
N GLN A 275 19.83 -0.41 -4.05
CA GLN A 275 18.63 0.43 -4.16
C GLN A 275 18.84 1.85 -3.65
N THR A 276 19.93 2.13 -2.93
CA THR A 276 20.21 3.48 -2.39
C THR A 276 20.72 4.40 -3.49
N ASP A 277 20.33 5.67 -3.42
CA ASP A 277 20.75 6.74 -4.33
C ASP A 277 22.13 7.33 -3.98
N GLY A 278 22.86 6.68 -3.05
CA GLY A 278 24.19 7.11 -2.61
C GLY A 278 24.18 8.38 -1.75
N SER A 279 23.01 8.88 -1.32
CA SER A 279 22.93 10.03 -0.41
C SER A 279 23.33 9.62 1.02
N GLY A 280 24.63 9.62 1.28
CA GLY A 280 25.23 9.26 2.58
C GLY A 280 25.88 7.88 2.64
N ASP A 281 25.60 7.01 1.66
CA ASP A 281 26.12 5.65 1.59
C ASP A 281 27.37 5.49 0.73
N VAL A 282 28.27 4.60 1.17
CA VAL A 282 29.50 4.29 0.45
C VAL A 282 29.18 3.57 -0.86
N SER A 283 29.67 4.08 -1.99
CA SER A 283 29.45 3.47 -3.31
C SER A 283 30.01 2.04 -3.42
N ILE A 284 29.45 1.22 -4.33
CA ILE A 284 29.93 -0.16 -4.57
C ILE A 284 31.44 -0.17 -4.86
N LYS A 285 31.92 0.77 -5.69
CA LYS A 285 33.34 0.89 -6.03
C LYS A 285 34.20 1.06 -4.78
N VAL A 286 33.82 1.95 -3.86
CA VAL A 286 34.58 2.17 -2.62
C VAL A 286 34.49 0.96 -1.70
N LEU A 287 33.33 0.31 -1.60
CA LEU A 287 33.17 -0.94 -0.84
C LEU A 287 34.14 -2.03 -1.32
N VAL A 288 34.27 -2.20 -2.63
CA VAL A 288 35.17 -3.18 -3.23
C VAL A 288 36.64 -2.78 -3.08
N GLU A 289 37.01 -1.57 -3.51
CA GLU A 289 38.41 -1.20 -3.69
C GLU A 289 39.09 -0.76 -2.38
N LYS A 290 38.35 -0.11 -1.48
CA LYS A 290 38.89 0.37 -0.19
C LYS A 290 38.64 -0.63 0.93
N TYR A 291 37.45 -1.21 1.00
CA TYR A 291 37.04 -2.07 2.12
C TYR A 291 37.09 -3.57 1.81
N GLY A 292 37.50 -3.97 0.60
CA GLY A 292 37.67 -5.37 0.22
C GLY A 292 36.37 -6.18 0.21
N ARG A 293 35.21 -5.52 0.21
CA ARG A 293 33.89 -6.17 0.19
C ARG A 293 33.61 -6.64 -1.23
N LYS A 294 34.12 -7.82 -1.60
CA LYS A 294 33.86 -8.43 -2.92
C LYS A 294 32.63 -9.33 -2.86
N ARG A 295 31.84 -9.33 -3.93
CA ARG A 295 30.68 -10.20 -4.15
C ARG A 295 30.74 -10.77 -5.57
N PRO A 296 30.10 -11.91 -5.87
CA PRO A 296 30.13 -12.45 -7.22
C PRO A 296 29.52 -11.48 -8.25
N ARG A 297 28.40 -10.83 -7.89
CA ARG A 297 27.67 -9.92 -8.77
C ARG A 297 27.12 -8.71 -7.99
N TYR A 298 27.16 -7.53 -8.63
CA TYR A 298 26.43 -6.33 -8.18
C TYR A 298 25.49 -5.84 -9.27
N PHE A 299 24.24 -5.59 -8.92
CA PHE A 299 23.23 -5.00 -9.81
C PHE A 299 22.70 -3.70 -9.24
N THR A 300 22.60 -2.67 -10.07
CA THR A 300 22.33 -1.29 -9.63
C THR A 300 21.74 -0.47 -10.76
N PHE A 301 21.03 0.61 -10.41
CA PHE A 301 20.52 1.60 -11.37
C PHE A 301 21.54 2.73 -11.62
N SER A 302 22.56 2.86 -10.77
CA SER A 302 23.58 3.91 -10.84
C SER A 302 24.91 3.37 -11.38
N ASP A 303 25.55 4.15 -12.25
CA ASP A 303 26.88 3.81 -12.75
C ASP A 303 27.94 4.11 -11.69
N HIS A 304 28.75 3.12 -11.35
CA HIS A 304 29.90 3.27 -10.46
C HIS A 304 31.24 3.27 -11.23
N GLY A 305 31.20 3.35 -12.56
CA GLY A 305 32.38 3.31 -13.43
C GLY A 305 33.09 1.97 -13.36
N ASP A 306 34.36 1.93 -13.76
CA ASP A 306 35.16 0.70 -13.69
C ASP A 306 35.51 0.35 -12.24
N ILE A 307 35.30 -0.90 -11.87
CA ILE A 307 35.62 -1.43 -10.53
C ILE A 307 36.68 -2.50 -10.70
N ARG A 308 37.80 -2.38 -9.97
CA ARG A 308 38.91 -3.33 -10.08
C ARG A 308 38.46 -4.77 -9.80
N GLY A 309 38.69 -5.66 -10.77
CA GLY A 309 38.35 -7.08 -10.68
C GLY A 309 36.91 -7.42 -11.08
N TYR A 310 36.20 -6.51 -11.75
CA TYR A 310 34.86 -6.74 -12.27
C TYR A 310 34.77 -6.39 -13.75
N SER A 311 34.04 -7.19 -14.51
CA SER A 311 33.51 -6.80 -15.81
C SER A 311 32.22 -6.02 -15.62
N ARG A 312 31.92 -5.09 -16.54
CA ARG A 312 30.75 -4.22 -16.48
C ARG A 312 29.88 -4.43 -17.72
N GLU A 313 28.60 -4.73 -17.49
CA GLU A 313 27.53 -4.72 -18.49
C GLU A 313 26.57 -3.58 -18.15
N ALA A 314 26.07 -2.89 -19.17
CA ALA A 314 25.15 -1.75 -19.00
C ALA A 314 23.97 -1.86 -19.95
N GLY A 315 22.80 -1.40 -19.48
CA GLY A 315 21.61 -1.24 -20.29
C GLY A 315 20.84 0.01 -19.89
N CYS A 316 19.62 0.15 -20.41
CA CYS A 316 18.79 1.33 -20.16
C CYS A 316 18.36 1.40 -18.69
N GLY A 317 19.05 2.23 -17.90
CA GLY A 317 18.76 2.46 -16.48
C GLY A 317 19.24 1.35 -15.54
N TRP A 318 20.19 0.50 -15.97
CA TRP A 318 20.79 -0.52 -15.12
C TRP A 318 22.25 -0.81 -15.47
N TYR A 319 23.01 -1.26 -14.47
CA TYR A 319 24.38 -1.71 -14.58
C TYR A 319 24.57 -3.01 -13.80
N LEU A 320 25.34 -3.93 -14.38
CA LEU A 320 25.70 -5.20 -13.77
C LEU A 320 27.23 -5.31 -13.74
N TYR A 321 27.76 -5.58 -12.55
CA TYR A 321 29.17 -5.86 -12.34
C TYR A 321 29.33 -7.33 -11.97
N VAL A 322 30.18 -8.05 -12.70
CA VAL A 322 30.45 -9.48 -12.47
C VAL A 322 31.93 -9.65 -12.16
N ALA A 323 32.26 -10.33 -11.07
CA ALA A 323 33.65 -10.56 -10.68
C ALA A 323 34.39 -11.34 -11.78
N VAL A 324 35.59 -10.87 -12.14
CA VAL A 324 36.49 -11.59 -13.04
C VAL A 324 37.39 -12.47 -12.19
N GLY A 325 37.41 -13.77 -12.50
CA GLY A 325 38.16 -14.80 -11.78
C GLY A 325 39.68 -14.59 -11.77
#